data_AF-A0A956DJ84-F1
#
_entry.id   AF-A0A956DJ84-F1
#
_cell.length_a   1.000
_cell.length_b   1.000
_cell.length_c   1.000
_cell.angle_alpha   90.00
_cell.angle_beta   90.00
_cell.angle_gamma   90.00
#
_symmetry.space_group_name_H-M   'P 1'
#
loop_
_entity.id
_entity.type
_entity.pdbx_description
1 polymer ?
#
loop_
_entity_poly.entity_id
_entity_poly.type
_entity_poly.pdbx_seq_one_letter_code
_entity_poly.pdbx_strand_id
1 'polypeptide(L)' 'MQLELPNLSGPAEASTRSITAPRRVYVNRDLKLSNIDWIGFDMDYTLAIYHQDEMDRLSIEATLDKL' A
#
# COMPACT_ATOMS: atom_id res chain seq x y z
N MET A 1 20.64 0.58 -47.57
CA MET A 1 19.34 -0.12 -47.64
C MET A 1 18.74 -0.06 -46.24
N GLN A 2 17.86 0.92 -46.00
CA GLN A 2 17.12 1.06 -44.75
C GLN A 2 16.03 -0.01 -44.73
N LEU A 3 16.08 -0.89 -43.73
CA LEU A 3 15.06 -1.93 -43.55
C LEU A 3 13.94 -1.34 -42.70
N GLU A 4 12.81 -1.05 -43.36
CA GLU A 4 11.58 -0.64 -42.70
C GLU A 4 11.01 -1.81 -41.89
N LEU A 5 10.76 -1.60 -40.59
CA LEU A 5 10.16 -2.60 -39.70
C LEU A 5 8.66 -2.73 -40.00
N PRO A 6 8.13 -3.95 -40.23
CA PRO A 6 6.72 -4.14 -40.52
C PRO A 6 5.88 -3.85 -39.28
N ASN A 7 4.71 -3.24 -39.50
CA ASN A 7 3.67 -2.95 -38.50
C ASN A 7 3.51 -4.09 -37.48
N LEU A 8 4.18 -3.93 -36.34
CA LEU A 8 3.85 -4.64 -35.12
C LEU A 8 2.63 -3.92 -34.55
N SER A 9 1.43 -4.31 -35.00
CA SER A 9 0.23 -4.13 -34.17
C SER A 9 0.45 -4.96 -32.91
N GLY A 10 1.14 -4.34 -31.94
CA GLY A 10 1.33 -4.89 -30.62
C GLY A 10 -0.03 -5.24 -30.01
N PRO A 11 -0.07 -6.20 -29.06
CA PRO A 11 -1.30 -6.46 -28.32
C PRO A 11 -1.78 -5.13 -27.76
N ALA A 12 -3.06 -4.85 -28.00
CA ALA A 12 -3.78 -3.64 -27.63
C ALA A 12 -3.23 -3.05 -26.35
N GLU A 13 -2.89 -1.75 -26.39
CA GLU A 13 -2.51 -0.93 -25.24
C GLU A 13 -3.34 -1.37 -24.03
N ALA A 14 -2.72 -2.19 -23.17
CA ALA A 14 -3.25 -2.42 -21.85
C ALA A 14 -3.24 -1.02 -21.25
N SER A 15 -4.42 -0.41 -21.18
CA SER A 15 -4.62 0.84 -20.47
C SER A 15 -4.05 0.61 -19.08
N THR A 16 -2.82 1.06 -18.85
CA THR A 16 -2.18 1.02 -17.56
C THR A 16 -2.97 2.01 -16.73
N ARG A 17 -4.07 1.53 -16.13
CA ARG A 17 -4.91 2.30 -15.24
C ARG A 17 -4.01 2.63 -14.05
N SER A 18 -3.37 3.80 -14.14
CA SER A 18 -2.44 4.27 -13.12
C SER A 18 -3.21 4.33 -11.82
N ILE A 19 -2.81 3.48 -10.87
CA ILE A 19 -3.39 3.49 -9.52
C ILE A 19 -3.08 4.87 -8.92
N THR A 20 -4.09 5.55 -8.38
CA THR A 20 -3.88 6.84 -7.71
C THR A 20 -2.93 6.66 -6.54
N ALA A 21 -2.06 7.64 -6.30
CA ALA A 21 -1.01 7.53 -5.27
C ALA A 21 -1.51 7.02 -3.90
N PRO A 22 -2.68 7.47 -3.37
CA PRO A 22 -3.19 6.98 -2.09
C PRO A 22 -3.60 5.49 -2.07
N ARG A 23 -3.77 4.87 -3.24
CA ARG A 23 -4.19 3.46 -3.39
C ARG A 23 -3.03 2.55 -3.77
N ARG A 24 -1.80 3.08 -3.88
CA ARG A 24 -0.61 2.30 -4.22
C ARG A 24 -0.08 1.57 -2.99
N VAL A 25 0.35 0.32 -3.18
CA VAL A 25 1.16 -0.41 -2.21
C VAL A 25 2.62 -0.29 -2.66
N TYR A 26 3.45 0.36 -1.84
CA TYR A 26 4.86 0.57 -2.14
C TYR A 26 5.69 -0.62 -1.67
N VAL A 27 6.77 -0.92 -2.39
CA VAL A 27 7.65 -2.06 -2.10
C VAL A 27 9.09 -1.58 -1.97
N ASN A 28 9.77 -2.01 -0.91
CA ASN A 28 11.21 -1.80 -0.74
C ASN A 28 12.04 -2.96 -1.32
N ARG A 29 11.41 -4.14 -1.46
CA ARG A 29 11.99 -5.37 -2.02
C ARG A 29 10.91 -6.11 -2.80
N ASP A 30 11.32 -6.87 -3.81
CA ASP A 30 10.40 -7.69 -4.58
C ASP A 30 9.72 -8.73 -3.68
N LEU A 31 8.39 -8.84 -3.82
CA LEU A 31 7.57 -9.79 -3.07
C LEU A 31 6.63 -10.52 -4.04
N LYS A 32 6.81 -11.84 -4.17
CA LYS A 32 5.93 -12.69 -4.97
C LYS A 32 4.77 -13.20 -4.12
N LEU A 33 3.62 -12.51 -4.20
CA LEU A 33 2.44 -12.81 -3.38
C LEU A 33 1.92 -14.25 -3.52
N SER A 34 2.15 -14.91 -4.66
CA SER A 34 1.72 -16.31 -4.88
C SER A 34 2.42 -17.33 -3.98
N ASN A 35 3.49 -16.93 -3.28
CA ASN A 35 4.23 -17.80 -2.36
C ASN A 35 3.81 -17.60 -0.90
N ILE A 36 2.78 -16.79 -0.63
CA ILE A 36 2.31 -16.46 0.71
C ILE A 36 1.04 -17.26 1.00
N ASP A 37 1.15 -18.21 1.95
CA ASP A 37 0.01 -19.06 2.34
C ASP A 37 -0.81 -18.48 3.50
N TRP A 38 -0.20 -17.62 4.32
CA TRP A 38 -0.81 -17.06 5.53
C TRP A 38 -0.58 -15.56 5.61
N ILE A 39 -1.61 -14.84 6.06
CA ILE A 39 -1.56 -13.40 6.29
C ILE A 39 -1.92 -13.16 7.75
N GLY A 40 -0.95 -12.65 8.51
CA GLY A 40 -1.17 -12.17 9.87
C GLY A 40 -1.55 -10.69 9.86
N PHE A 41 -2.44 -10.31 10.77
CA PHE A 41 -2.81 -8.91 11.00
C PHE A 41 -2.49 -8.53 12.44
N ASP A 42 -1.92 -7.35 12.61
CA ASP A 42 -1.87 -6.67 13.89
C ASP A 42 -3.15 -5.83 14.09
N MET A 43 -3.50 -5.51 15.33
CA MET A 43 -4.75 -4.83 15.66
C MET A 43 -4.57 -3.31 15.73
N ASP A 44 -3.79 -2.82 16.68
CA ASP A 44 -3.70 -1.39 16.98
C ASP A 44 -2.95 -0.65 15.87
N TYR A 45 -3.50 0.47 15.40
CA TYR A 45 -2.95 1.28 14.30
C TYR A 45 -2.78 0.55 12.95
N THR A 46 -3.16 -0.73 12.86
CA THR A 46 -3.15 -1.53 11.62
C THR A 46 -4.57 -1.83 11.15
N LEU A 47 -5.38 -2.52 11.98
CA LEU A 47 -6.80 -2.74 11.71
C LEU A 47 -7.67 -1.68 12.38
N ALA A 48 -7.35 -1.34 13.62
CA ALA A 48 -8.00 -0.28 14.40
C ALA A 48 -7.23 1.03 14.20
N ILE A 49 -7.65 1.81 13.21
CA ILE A 49 -7.08 3.14 12.95
C ILE A 49 -7.75 4.13 13.91
N TYR A 50 -7.00 4.59 14.90
CA TYR A 50 -7.48 5.55 15.87
C TYR A 50 -7.42 7.00 15.37
N HIS A 51 -8.27 7.84 15.95
CA HIS A 51 -8.10 9.28 15.90
C HIS A 51 -6.91 9.66 16.79
N GLN A 52 -5.76 9.95 16.16
CA GLN A 52 -4.49 10.17 16.86
C GLN A 52 -4.60 11.24 17.96
N ASP A 53 -5.21 12.38 17.66
CA ASP A 53 -5.32 13.50 18.60
C ASP A 53 -6.11 13.12 19.88
N GLU A 54 -7.17 12.33 19.73
CA GLU A 54 -8.00 11.89 20.85
C GLU A 54 -7.30 10.80 21.68
N MET A 55 -6.59 9.88 21.01
CA MET A 55 -5.81 8.85 21.71
C MET A 55 -4.64 9.45 22.49
N ASP A 56 -3.94 10.43 21.92
CA ASP A 56 -2.83 11.11 22.57
C ASP A 56 -3.32 11.88 23.80
N ARG A 57 -4.44 12.60 23.67
CA ARG A 57 -5.07 13.30 24.78
C ARG A 57 -5.44 12.35 25.92
N LEU A 58 -6.13 11.25 25.59
CA LEU A 58 -6.55 10.24 26.57
C LEU A 58 -5.34 9.63 27.28
N SER A 59 -4.27 9.34 26.53
CA SER A 59 -3.03 8.78 27.09
C SER A 59 -2.37 9.74 28.08
N ILE A 60 -2.34 11.04 27.77
CA ILE A 60 -1.79 12.07 28.65
C ILE A 60 -2.63 12.19 29.94
N GLU A 61 -3.95 12.33 29.81
CA GLU A 61 -4.86 12.46 30.96
C GLU A 61 -4.73 11.24 31.90
N ALA A 62 -4.76 10.03 31.35
CA ALA A 62 -4.61 8.80 32.14
C ALA A 62 -3.23 8.66 32.79
N THR A 63 -2.18 9.20 32.17
CA THR A 63 -0.83 9.20 32.74
C THR A 63 -0.73 10.17 33.92
N LEU A 64 -1.36 11.34 33.81
CA LEU A 64 -1.41 12.33 34.89
C LEU A 64 -2.15 11.79 36.11
N ASP A 65 -3.28 11.09 35.91
CA ASP A 65 -4.07 10.53 37.01
C ASP A 65 -3.35 9.40 37.78
N LYS A 66 -2.35 8.79 37.17
CA LYS A 66 -1.60 7.66 37.75
C LYS A 66 -0.39 8.09 38.60
N LEU A 67 0.06 9.34 38.44
CA LEU A 67 1.20 9.92 39.17
C LEU A 67 0.77 10.46 40.54
#